data_AF-A0A942GFW0-F1
#
_entry.id   AF-A0A942GFW0-F1
#
_cell.length_a   1.000
_cell.length_b   1.000
_cell.length_c   1.000
_cell.angle_alpha   90.00
_cell.angle_beta   90.00
_cell.angle_gamma   90.00
#
_symmetry.space_group_name_H-M   'P 1'
#
loop_
_entity.id
_entity.type
_entity.pdbx_description
1 polymer ?
#
loop_
_entity_poly.entity_id
_entity_poly.type
_entity_poly.pdbx_seq_one_letter_code
_entity_poly.pdbx_strand_id
1 'polypeptide(L)' 'MKKFLSFFLIIISAISIYPQKRALTVEDLWKMKRIGAYDVSPDGKTIAFAVTTFDMDANKGNSDIWLI' A
#
# COMPACT_ATOMS: atom_id res chain seq x y z
N MET A 1 -13.79 28.90 -35.13
CA MET A 1 -14.73 28.22 -34.21
C MET A 1 -14.44 26.72 -34.06
N LYS A 2 -14.29 25.95 -35.15
CA LYS A 2 -14.02 24.49 -35.08
C LYS A 2 -12.69 24.11 -34.39
N LYS A 3 -11.64 24.92 -34.54
CA LYS A 3 -10.33 24.70 -33.87
C LYS A 3 -10.38 24.93 -32.36
N PHE A 4 -11.15 25.91 -31.90
CA PHE A 4 -11.40 26.15 -30.46
C PHE A 4 -12.24 25.03 -29.84
N LEU A 5 -13.26 24.54 -30.57
CA LEU A 5 -14.09 23.42 -30.13
C LEU A 5 -13.28 22.10 -30.02
N SER A 6 -12.35 21.87 -30.95
CA SER A 6 -11.46 20.72 -30.91
C SER A 6 -10.45 20.79 -29.76
N PHE A 7 -9.98 21.99 -29.41
CA PHE A 7 -9.05 22.17 -28.28
C PHE A 7 -9.75 21.98 -26.93
N PHE A 8 -11.00 22.44 -26.82
CA PHE A 8 -11.83 22.25 -25.64
C PHE A 8 -12.16 20.76 -25.39
N LEU A 9 -12.40 19.98 -26.46
CA LEU A 9 -12.67 18.54 -26.37
C LEU A 9 -11.48 17.72 -25.87
N ILE A 10 -10.24 18.13 -26.18
CA ILE A 10 -9.00 17.50 -25.72
C ILE A 10 -8.73 17.79 -24.23
N ILE A 11 -9.18 18.95 -23.73
CA ILE A 11 -9.04 19.30 -22.31
C ILE A 11 -10.00 18.47 -21.43
N ILE A 12 -11.21 18.16 -21.93
CA ILE A 12 -12.20 17.35 -21.20
C ILE A 12 -11.76 15.89 -21.02
N SER A 13 -11.08 15.30 -22.01
CA SER A 13 -10.59 13.92 -21.91
C SER A 13 -9.43 13.77 -20.91
N ALA A 14 -8.68 14.83 -20.62
CA ALA A 14 -7.59 14.81 -19.64
C ALA A 14 -8.06 14.77 -18.17
N ILE A 15 -9.32 15.12 -17.89
CA ILE A 15 -9.84 15.25 -16.51
C ILE A 15 -10.38 13.91 -15.96
N SER A 16 -10.53 12.88 -16.79
CA SER A 16 -11.26 11.64 -16.43
C SER A 16 -10.39 10.44 -16.02
N ILE A 17 -9.10 10.62 -15.77
CA ILE A 17 -8.21 9.51 -15.35
C ILE A 17 -8.00 9.57 -13.83
N TYR A 18 -9.06 9.29 -13.08
CA TYR A 18 -8.92 8.91 -11.68
C TYR A 18 -8.99 7.38 -11.60
N PRO A 19 -7.92 6.68 -11.20
CA PRO A 19 -7.99 5.25 -10.98
C PRO A 19 -9.07 4.96 -9.94
N GLN A 20 -10.09 4.20 -10.32
CA GLN A 20 -11.17 3.83 -9.43
C GLN A 20 -10.60 2.96 -8.31
N LYS A 21 -10.76 3.40 -7.06
CA LYS A 21 -10.41 2.59 -5.90
C LYS A 21 -11.24 1.30 -5.94
N ARG A 22 -10.58 0.15 -5.86
CA ARG A 22 -11.26 -1.15 -5.75
C ARG A 22 -11.55 -1.48 -4.28
N ALA A 23 -12.57 -2.30 -4.05
CA ALA A 23 -12.83 -2.86 -2.72
C ALA A 23 -11.66 -3.72 -2.24
N LEU A 24 -11.46 -3.77 -0.92
CA LEU A 24 -10.54 -4.71 -0.28
C LEU A 24 -11.08 -6.12 -0.44
N THR A 25 -10.20 -7.05 -0.81
CA THR A 25 -10.51 -8.48 -0.87
C THR A 25 -9.85 -9.21 0.29
N VAL A 26 -10.20 -10.49 0.48
CA VAL A 26 -9.57 -11.33 1.51
C VAL A 26 -8.07 -11.50 1.23
N GLU A 27 -7.68 -11.59 -0.03
CA GLU A 27 -6.29 -11.70 -0.46
C GLU A 27 -5.48 -10.46 -0.08
N ASP A 28 -6.10 -9.27 -0.10
CA ASP A 28 -5.44 -8.06 0.36
C ASP A 28 -5.10 -8.15 1.85
N LEU A 29 -6.04 -8.64 2.67
CA LEU A 29 -5.85 -8.80 4.11
C LEU A 29 -4.70 -9.76 4.44
N TRP A 30 -4.52 -10.81 3.63
CA TRP A 30 -3.40 -11.74 3.79
C TRP A 30 -2.05 -11.17 3.34
N LYS A 31 -2.04 -10.30 2.33
CA LYS A 31 -0.84 -9.61 1.86
C LYS A 31 -0.37 -8.48 2.79
N MET A 32 -1.18 -8.09 3.77
CA MET A 32 -0.79 -7.07 4.74
C MET A 32 0.29 -7.57 5.70
N LYS A 33 1.33 -6.77 5.87
CA LYS A 33 2.32 -6.93 6.96
C LYS A 33 1.65 -6.66 8.29
N ARG A 34 1.86 -7.54 9.27
CA ARG A 34 1.33 -7.39 10.63
C ARG A 34 2.45 -7.00 11.58
N ILE A 35 2.28 -5.88 12.27
CA ILE A 35 3.22 -5.42 13.30
C ILE A 35 2.85 -6.10 14.61
N GLY A 36 3.83 -6.74 15.24
CA GLY A 36 3.71 -7.41 16.52
C GLY A 36 4.29 -6.58 17.67
N ALA A 37 4.82 -7.29 18.67
CA ALA A 37 5.51 -6.67 19.79
C ALA A 37 6.69 -5.80 19.32
N TYR A 38 6.95 -4.75 20.08
CA TYR A 38 8.06 -3.82 19.84
C TYR A 38 8.70 -3.40 21.17
N ASP A 39 9.95 -2.94 21.08
CA ASP A 39 10.68 -2.34 22.19
C ASP A 39 11.59 -1.20 21.69
N VAL A 40 11.91 -0.27 22.58
CA VAL A 40 12.69 0.93 22.26
C VAL A 40 14.07 0.82 22.91
N SER A 41 15.10 1.23 22.18
CA SER A 41 16.46 1.27 22.73
C SER A 41 16.54 2.19 23.96
N PRO A 42 17.43 1.92 24.93
CA PRO A 42 17.55 2.77 26.13
C PRO A 42 17.89 4.24 25.83
N ASP A 43 18.56 4.51 24.71
CA ASP A 43 18.90 5.86 24.24
C ASP A 43 17.79 6.52 23.39
N GLY A 44 16.68 5.82 23.15
CA GLY A 44 15.51 6.30 22.44
C GLY A 44 15.69 6.47 20.92
N LYS A 45 16.80 5.99 20.34
CA LYS A 45 17.13 6.21 18.93
C LYS A 45 16.64 5.13 17.98
N THR A 46 16.31 3.94 18.50
CA THR A 46 15.96 2.80 17.66
C THR A 46 14.77 2.05 18.26
N ILE A 47 13.89 1.55 17.38
CA ILE A 47 12.79 0.68 17.77
C ILE A 47 12.98 -0.67 17.08
N ALA A 48 12.95 -1.75 17.86
CA ALA A 48 12.87 -3.11 17.35
C ALA A 48 11.42 -3.58 17.36
N PHE A 49 10.92 -4.13 16.26
CA PHE A 49 9.55 -4.64 16.18
C PHE A 49 9.43 -5.86 15.29
N ALA A 50 8.52 -6.76 15.65
CA ALA A 50 8.22 -7.93 14.84
C ALA A 50 7.31 -7.55 13.66
N VAL A 51 7.65 -8.04 12.46
CA VAL A 51 6.83 -7.91 11.26
C VAL A 51 6.52 -9.30 10.73
N THR A 52 5.25 -9.68 10.75
CA THR A 52 4.77 -10.95 10.22
C THR A 52 4.19 -10.78 8.82
N THR A 53 4.55 -11.69 7.91
CA THR A 53 3.99 -11.83 6.55
C THR A 53 3.48 -13.24 6.33
N PHE A 54 2.54 -13.40 5.42
CA PHE A 54 1.94 -14.70 5.10
C PHE A 54 2.08 -15.02 3.62
N ASP A 55 2.50 -16.25 3.35
CA ASP A 55 2.43 -16.88 2.04
C ASP A 55 1.27 -17.89 2.09
N MET A 56 0.19 -17.56 1.37
CA MET A 56 -1.02 -18.38 1.34
C MET A 56 -0.85 -19.64 0.49
N ASP A 57 -0.03 -19.59 -0.56
CA ASP A 57 0.20 -20.73 -1.44
C ASP A 57 1.06 -21.78 -0.72
N ALA A 58 2.07 -21.33 0.03
CA ALA A 58 2.91 -22.19 0.87
C ALA A 58 2.26 -22.56 2.21
N ASN A 59 1.14 -21.92 2.58
CA ASN A 59 0.49 -22.00 3.89
C ASN A 59 1.49 -21.77 5.05
N LYS A 60 2.26 -20.69 4.96
CA LYS A 60 3.32 -20.35 5.93
C LYS A 60 3.25 -18.89 6.36
N GLY A 61 3.62 -18.65 7.62
CA GLY A 61 3.89 -17.31 8.15
C GLY A 61 5.37 -17.14 8.43
N ASN A 62 5.93 -15.97 8.12
CA ASN A 62 7.29 -15.58 8.48
C ASN A 62 7.26 -14.31 9.34
N SER A 63 8.03 -14.28 10.43
CA SER A 63 8.11 -13.13 11.32
C SER A 63 9.56 -12.69 11.48
N ASP A 64 9.87 -11.51 10.97
CA ASP A 64 11.20 -10.91 11.03
C ASP A 64 11.24 -9.79 12.08
N ILE A 65 12.42 -9.54 12.66
CA ILE A 65 12.64 -8.36 13.49
C ILE A 65 13.16 -7.22 12.61
N TRP A 66 12.48 -6.09 12.65
CA TRP A 66 12.85 -4.88 11.94
C TRP A 66 13.37 -3.84 12.93
N LEU A 67 14.33 -3.02 12.49
CA LEU A 67 14.84 -1.88 13.23
C LEU A 67 14.53 -0.60 12.44
N ILE A 68 14.09 0.44 13.14
CA ILE A 68 13.96 1.81 12.60
C ILE A 68 14.62 2.80 13.55
#